data_AF-A0A967UGD0-F1
#
_entry.id   AF-A0A967UGD0-F1
#
_cell.length_a   1.000
_cell.length_b   1.000
_cell.length_c   1.000
_cell.angle_alpha   90.00
_cell.angle_beta   90.00
_cell.angle_gamma   90.00
#
_symmetry.space_group_name_H-M   'P 1'
#
loop_
_entity.id
_entity.type
_entity.pdbx_description
1 polymer ?
#
loop_
_entity_poly.entity_id
_entity_poly.type
_entity_poly.pdbx_seq_one_letter_code
_entity_poly.pdbx_strand_id
1 'polypeptide(L)' 'MRYVRLRAFHNVAICGGFSRAAEALHLTQPAISDQVRKLEEEYDV' A
#
# COMPACT_ATOMS: atom_id res chain seq x y z
N MET A 1 0.97 -13.77 4.18
CA MET A 1 0.10 -12.58 4.09
C MET A 1 0.17 -11.71 5.33
N ARG A 2 0.79 -10.53 5.23
CA ARG A 2 0.84 -9.53 6.32
C ARG A 2 -0.32 -8.54 6.13
N TYR A 3 -1.21 -8.39 7.13
CA TYR A 3 -2.38 -7.50 7.05
C TYR A 3 -2.05 -6.07 6.58
N VAL A 4 -0.88 -5.56 6.98
CA VAL A 4 -0.40 -4.23 6.61
C VAL A 4 -0.26 -4.05 5.08
N ARG A 5 0.14 -5.09 4.34
CA ARG A 5 0.31 -5.04 2.88
C ARG A 5 -1.03 -4.95 2.14
N LEU A 6 -1.97 -5.80 2.53
CA LEU A 6 -3.34 -5.77 2.00
C LEU A 6 -4.04 -4.45 2.34
N ARG A 7 -3.85 -3.93 3.57
CA ARG A 7 -4.38 -2.61 3.97
C ARG A 7 -3.80 -1.49 3.10
N ALA A 8 -2.49 -1.50 2.83
CA ALA A 8 -1.85 -0.51 1.97
C ALA A 8 -2.42 -0.56 0.54
N PHE A 9 -2.47 -1.75 -0.06
CA PHE A 9 -3.04 -1.95 -1.40
C PHE A 9 -4.51 -1.49 -1.49
N HIS A 10 -5.34 -1.90 -0.54
CA HIS A 10 -6.74 -1.50 -0.48
C HIS A 10 -6.91 0.02 -0.39
N ASN A 11 -6.10 0.71 0.42
CA ASN A 11 -6.16 2.16 0.53
C ASN A 11 -5.67 2.86 -0.74
N VAL A 12 -4.65 2.33 -1.44
CA VAL A 12 -4.23 2.88 -2.74
C VAL A 12 -5.39 2.81 -3.75
N ALA A 13 -6.13 1.70 -3.77
CA ALA A 13 -7.30 1.53 -4.64
C ALA A 13 -8.44 2.49 -4.29
N ILE A 14 -8.80 2.60 -3.00
CA ILE A 14 -9.89 3.48 -2.53
C ILE A 14 -9.53 4.97 -2.69
N CYS A 15 -8.31 5.36 -2.33
CA CYS A 15 -7.86 6.74 -2.43
C CYS A 15 -7.48 7.15 -3.86
N GLY A 16 -7.35 6.20 -4.79
CA GLY A 16 -6.97 6.45 -6.18
C GLY A 16 -5.54 6.97 -6.34
N GLY A 17 -4.62 6.56 -5.48
CA GLY A 17 -3.20 6.92 -5.60
C GLY A 17 -2.40 6.80 -4.30
N PHE A 18 -1.08 6.64 -4.46
CA PHE A 18 -0.16 6.40 -3.34
C PHE A 18 -0.04 7.57 -2.37
N SER A 19 0.03 8.82 -2.85
CA SER A 19 0.14 9.99 -1.97
C SER A 19 -1.11 10.17 -1.10
N ARG A 20 -2.30 10.05 -1.70
CA ARG A 20 -3.57 10.15 -0.98
C ARG A 20 -3.76 9.01 0.03
N ALA A 21 -3.34 7.80 -0.32
CA ALA A 21 -3.36 6.66 0.61
C ALA A 21 -2.39 6.83 1.78
N ALA A 22 -1.21 7.42 1.54
CA ALA A 22 -0.24 7.70 2.58
C ALA A 22 -0.77 8.74 3.58
N GLU A 23 -1.38 9.82 3.09
CA GLU A 23 -2.07 10.81 3.93
C GLU A 23 -3.20 10.17 4.76
N ALA A 24 -4.07 9.38 4.12
CA ALA A 24 -5.19 8.71 4.79
C ALA A 24 -4.75 7.70 5.86
N LEU A 25 -3.56 7.10 5.71
CA LEU A 25 -3.00 6.14 6.65
C LEU A 25 -2.01 6.74 7.64
N HIS A 26 -1.76 8.05 7.59
CA HIS A 26 -0.72 8.74 8.38
C HIS A 26 0.66 8.08 8.23
N LEU A 27 0.99 7.69 7.00
CA LEU A 27 2.27 7.09 6.63
C LEU A 27 2.95 7.94 5.55
N THR A 28 4.21 7.63 5.26
CA THR A 28 4.91 8.21 4.12
C THR A 28 4.56 7.46 2.84
N GLN A 29 4.55 8.17 1.72
CA GLN A 29 4.31 7.54 0.41
C GLN A 29 5.31 6.42 0.08
N PRO A 30 6.62 6.53 0.40
CA PRO A 30 7.56 5.42 0.25
C PRO A 30 7.20 4.19 1.09
N ALA A 31 6.68 4.37 2.31
CA ALA A 31 6.24 3.24 3.14
C ALA A 31 5.06 2.50 2.51
N ILE A 32 4.07 3.22 1.97
CA ILE A 32 2.94 2.60 1.26
C ILE A 32 3.42 1.86 0.01
N SER A 33 4.29 2.49 -0.80
CA SER A 33 4.85 1.87 -2.00
C SER A 33 5.62 0.59 -1.68
N ASP A 34 6.43 0.57 -0.62
CA ASP A 34 7.15 -0.62 -0.16
C ASP A 34 6.20 -1.75 0.30
N GLN A 35 5.09 -1.42 0.98
CA GLN A 35 4.11 -2.42 1.38
C GLN A 35 3.36 -3.05 0.19
N VAL A 36 3.05 -2.25 -0.84
CA VAL A 36 2.40 -2.75 -2.06
C VAL A 36 3.38 -3.59 -2.88
N ARG A 37 4.62 -3.12 -3.08
CA ARG A 37 5.65 -3.91 -3.78
C ARG A 37 5.88 -5.28 -3.12
N LYS A 38 5.97 -5.32 -1.79
CA LYS A 38 6.12 -6.57 -1.04
C LYS A 38 4.89 -7.47 -1.11
N LEU A 39 3.71 -6.92 -1.44
CA LEU A 39 2.53 -7.72 -1.71
C LEU A 39 2.65 -8.34 -3.11
N GLU A 40 3.01 -7.53 -4.09
CA GLU A 40 3.21 -7.94 -5.48
C GLU A 40 4.26 -9.05 -5.59
N GLU A 41 5.42 -8.88 -4.93
CA GLU A 41 6.47 -9.91 -4.80
C GLU A 41 5.99 -11.21 -4.12
N GLU A 42 5.03 -11.13 -3.19
CA GLU A 42 4.48 -12.32 -2.49
C GLU A 42 3.58 -13.15 -3.42
N TYR A 43 3.02 -12.53 -4.45
CA TYR A 43 2.08 -13.13 -5.39
C TYR A 43 2.64 -13.25 -6.83
N ASP A 44 3.92 -12.92 -7.03
CA ASP A 44 4.61 -12.97 -8.33
C ASP A 44 3.90 -12.15 -9.43
N VAL A 45 3.46 -10.94 -9.07
CA VAL A 45 2.81 -9.96 -9.97
C VAL A 45 3.57 -8.65 -10.05
#